data_AF-A0A928KMA8-F1
#
_entry.id   AF-A0A928KMA8-F1
#
_cell.length_a   1.000
_cell.length_b   1.000
_cell.length_c   1.000
_cell.angle_alpha   90.00
_cell.angle_beta   90.00
_cell.angle_gamma   90.00
#
_symmetry.space_group_name_H-M   'P 1'
#
loop_
_entity.id
_entity.type
_entity.pdbx_description
1 polymer ?
#
loop_
_entity_poly.entity_id
_entity_poly.type
_entity_poly.pdbx_seq_one_letter_code
_entity_poly.pdbx_strand_id
1 'polypeptide(L)'
;FLAMSTCLNMALWANRLAYLGSVFLPLAMLMIILDVSGTKYPKWLHGALGVLSILVFLIAASPGILPIYYKEVSFAVVNGVSTLVKVYGSLHPLYLVYLLGYFAAMVTVIIRAQFKKTIDTTARAVILAIAVFVNIGVWFIEQMTSIEFEMLSISYIISELFLLGIHLIMNEYQRMKKIVKQVESVQGYSDAETSTPDVMLEKPVVDEAASPERIEVFMMGLKTLTPTEREIYDAYIARVTTKEIMANMNIKETTLKYHNRNLYGKLGVSSRKELLEIHKHIKSVQAAFEEANNVTGK
;
A
#
# COMPACT_ATOMS: atom_id res chain seq x y z
N PHE A 1 -21.72 17.99 -11.76
CA PHE A 1 -22.41 17.83 -13.06
C PHE A 1 -23.86 18.30 -13.03
N LEU A 2 -24.67 17.92 -12.04
CA LEU A 2 -26.06 18.37 -11.93
C LEU A 2 -26.19 19.90 -11.84
N ALA A 3 -25.40 20.54 -10.97
CA ALA A 3 -25.36 21.99 -10.79
C ALA A 3 -25.02 22.80 -12.06
N MET A 4 -24.43 22.17 -13.09
CA MET A 4 -24.09 22.81 -14.37
C MET A 4 -25.05 22.44 -15.51
N SER A 5 -26.08 21.64 -15.22
CA SER A 5 -27.00 21.15 -16.26
C SER A 5 -27.94 22.28 -16.69
N THR A 6 -28.04 22.51 -18.00
CA THR A 6 -28.88 23.57 -18.57
C THR A 6 -30.27 23.09 -19.00
N CYS A 7 -30.49 21.77 -19.03
CA CYS A 7 -31.76 21.15 -19.42
C CYS A 7 -32.04 19.87 -18.64
N LEU A 8 -33.31 19.45 -18.62
CA LEU A 8 -33.78 18.26 -17.91
C LEU A 8 -33.03 16.99 -18.31
N ASN A 9 -32.76 16.79 -19.61
CA ASN A 9 -32.07 15.59 -20.08
C ASN A 9 -30.63 15.50 -19.56
N MET A 10 -29.91 16.64 -19.56
CA MET A 10 -28.55 16.71 -19.03
C MET A 10 -28.53 16.47 -17.51
N ALA A 11 -29.52 17.01 -16.80
CA ALA A 11 -29.68 16.79 -15.37
C ALA A 11 -29.97 15.31 -15.04
N LEU A 12 -30.83 14.65 -15.83
CA LEU A 12 -31.11 13.22 -15.69
C LEU A 12 -29.86 12.36 -15.92
N TRP A 13 -29.05 12.66 -16.94
CA TRP A 13 -27.77 11.97 -17.16
C TRP A 13 -26.78 12.18 -16.03
N ALA A 14 -26.66 13.41 -15.52
CA ALA A 14 -25.81 13.70 -14.37
C ALA A 14 -26.26 12.92 -13.11
N ASN A 15 -27.57 12.82 -12.89
CA ASN A 15 -28.14 12.06 -11.78
C ASN A 15 -27.93 10.54 -11.94
N ARG A 16 -28.02 9.99 -13.16
CA ARG A 16 -27.66 8.59 -13.44
C ARG A 16 -26.19 8.30 -13.17
N LEU A 17 -25.30 9.22 -13.52
CA LEU A 17 -23.88 9.08 -13.22
C LEU A 17 -23.60 9.10 -11.72
N ALA A 18 -24.31 9.95 -10.98
CA ALA A 18 -24.21 10.00 -9.53
C ALA A 18 -24.65 8.66 -8.89
N TYR A 19 -25.77 8.09 -9.35
CA TYR A 19 -26.21 6.77 -8.90
C TYR A 19 -25.21 5.66 -9.16
N LEU A 20 -24.44 5.73 -10.25
CA LEU A 20 -23.42 4.75 -10.54
C LEU A 20 -22.39 4.68 -9.40
N GLY A 21 -21.91 5.82 -8.91
CA GLY A 21 -21.05 5.87 -7.72
C GLY A 21 -21.76 5.31 -6.49
N SER A 22 -22.96 5.80 -6.21
CA SER A 22 -23.72 5.43 -5.01
C SER A 22 -24.02 3.92 -4.88
N VAL A 23 -24.17 3.22 -6.01
CA VAL A 23 -24.56 1.80 -6.05
C VAL A 23 -23.33 0.89 -6.05
N PHE A 24 -22.27 1.22 -6.79
CA PHE A 24 -21.12 0.33 -6.97
C PHE A 24 -20.01 0.52 -5.92
N LEU A 25 -19.88 1.70 -5.31
CA LEU A 25 -18.85 1.95 -4.29
C LEU A 25 -19.03 1.11 -3.00
N PRO A 26 -20.25 0.95 -2.43
CA PRO A 26 -20.42 0.06 -1.28
C PRO A 26 -20.01 -1.40 -1.56
N LEU A 27 -20.20 -1.86 -2.80
CA LEU A 27 -19.71 -3.16 -3.26
C LEU A 27 -18.18 -3.19 -3.27
N ALA A 28 -17.53 -2.24 -3.94
CA ALA A 28 -16.07 -2.18 -4.01
C ALA A 28 -15.43 -2.14 -2.61
N MET A 29 -15.96 -1.31 -1.71
CA MET A 29 -15.51 -1.24 -0.32
C MET A 29 -15.69 -2.56 0.44
N LEU A 30 -16.82 -3.26 0.29
CA LEU A 30 -17.02 -4.58 0.90
C LEU A 30 -15.98 -5.59 0.41
N MET A 31 -15.65 -5.57 -0.89
CA MET A 31 -14.67 -6.49 -1.48
C MET A 31 -13.26 -6.20 -0.95
N ILE A 32 -12.88 -4.93 -0.85
CA ILE A 32 -11.62 -4.50 -0.21
C ILE A 32 -11.57 -4.98 1.25
N ILE A 33 -12.66 -4.83 2.01
CA ILE A 33 -12.69 -5.28 3.41
C ILE A 33 -12.55 -6.81 3.51
N LEU A 34 -13.22 -7.57 2.65
CA LEU A 34 -13.10 -9.03 2.61
C LEU A 34 -11.66 -9.47 2.31
N ASP A 35 -11.00 -8.82 1.35
CA ASP A 35 -9.63 -9.13 0.96
C ASP A 35 -8.61 -8.70 2.04
N VAL A 36 -8.73 -7.47 2.57
CA VAL A 36 -7.86 -6.96 3.64
C VAL A 36 -8.02 -7.76 4.94
N SER A 37 -9.23 -8.27 5.22
CA SER A 37 -9.50 -9.10 6.40
C SER A 37 -9.08 -10.57 6.24
N GLY A 38 -8.64 -10.98 5.04
CA GLY A 38 -8.29 -12.37 4.73
C GLY A 38 -9.48 -13.33 4.83
N THR A 39 -10.71 -12.82 4.74
CA THR A 39 -11.93 -13.63 4.91
C THR A 39 -12.19 -14.41 3.63
N LYS A 40 -12.15 -15.75 3.70
CA LYS A 40 -12.50 -16.61 2.56
C LYS A 40 -13.98 -16.46 2.20
N TYR A 41 -14.26 -16.21 0.93
CA TYR A 41 -15.60 -16.16 0.34
C TYR A 41 -15.62 -16.96 -0.98
N PRO A 42 -16.79 -17.43 -1.44
CA PRO A 42 -16.89 -18.12 -2.71
C PRO A 42 -16.79 -17.12 -3.88
N LYS A 43 -16.13 -17.53 -4.97
CA LYS A 43 -15.90 -16.66 -6.14
C LYS A 43 -17.18 -16.14 -6.80
N TRP A 44 -18.29 -16.87 -6.69
CA TRP A 44 -19.58 -16.45 -7.25
C TRP A 44 -20.19 -15.25 -6.50
N LEU A 45 -19.77 -14.97 -5.26
CA LEU A 45 -20.30 -13.87 -4.45
C LEU A 45 -20.12 -12.52 -5.14
N HIS A 46 -18.95 -12.30 -5.75
CA HIS A 46 -18.65 -11.07 -6.51
C HIS A 46 -19.62 -10.88 -7.66
N GLY A 47 -19.85 -11.94 -8.44
CA GLY A 47 -20.78 -11.92 -9.57
C GLY A 47 -22.22 -11.69 -9.11
N ALA A 48 -22.65 -12.37 -8.06
CA ALA A 48 -24.00 -12.21 -7.51
C ALA A 48 -24.26 -10.80 -6.98
N LEU A 49 -23.33 -10.24 -6.20
CA LEU A 49 -23.44 -8.87 -5.71
C LEU A 49 -23.34 -7.85 -6.86
N GLY A 50 -22.50 -8.09 -7.86
CA GLY A 50 -22.42 -7.26 -9.07
C GLY A 50 -23.73 -7.25 -9.86
N VAL A 51 -24.38 -8.42 -10.04
CA VAL A 51 -25.71 -8.51 -10.66
C VAL A 51 -26.75 -7.75 -9.83
N LEU A 52 -26.72 -7.90 -8.50
CA LEU A 52 -27.61 -7.14 -7.61
C LEU A 52 -27.39 -5.62 -7.76
N SER A 53 -26.14 -5.15 -7.80
CA SER A 53 -25.79 -3.74 -8.04
C SER A 53 -26.29 -3.26 -9.39
N ILE A 54 -26.14 -4.05 -10.46
CA ILE A 54 -26.68 -3.71 -11.79
C ILE A 54 -28.20 -3.58 -11.74
N LEU A 55 -28.91 -4.51 -11.10
CA LEU A 55 -30.37 -4.46 -10.98
C LEU A 55 -30.83 -3.21 -10.22
N VAL A 56 -30.20 -2.91 -9.08
CA VAL A 56 -30.52 -1.71 -8.29
C VAL A 56 -30.18 -0.43 -9.07
N PHE A 57 -29.07 -0.42 -9.79
CA PHE A 57 -28.70 0.70 -10.67
C PHE A 57 -29.72 0.92 -11.78
N LEU A 58 -30.19 -0.13 -12.47
CA LEU A 58 -31.20 0.00 -13.52
C LEU A 58 -32.52 0.55 -12.99
N ILE A 59 -32.93 0.15 -11.77
CA ILE A 59 -34.10 0.70 -11.10
C ILE A 59 -33.86 2.17 -10.75
N ALA A 60 -32.74 2.52 -10.12
CA ALA A 60 -32.42 3.89 -9.74
C ALA A 60 -32.23 4.83 -10.95
N ALA A 61 -31.72 4.31 -12.07
CA ALA A 61 -31.51 5.04 -13.33
C ALA A 61 -32.76 5.10 -14.22
N SER A 62 -33.85 4.44 -13.83
CA SER A 62 -35.13 4.43 -14.55
C SER A 62 -35.87 5.78 -14.67
N PRO A 63 -35.64 6.82 -13.83
CA PRO A 63 -36.36 8.08 -13.97
C PRO A 63 -36.22 8.72 -15.36
N GLY A 64 -37.35 9.22 -15.88
CA GLY A 64 -37.48 9.70 -17.26
C GLY A 64 -37.79 8.60 -18.30
N ILE A 65 -37.81 7.33 -17.89
CA ILE A 65 -38.19 6.18 -18.74
C ILE A 65 -39.34 5.42 -18.09
N LEU A 66 -39.21 5.07 -16.80
CA LEU A 66 -40.20 4.31 -16.02
C LEU A 66 -40.48 5.02 -14.68
N PRO A 67 -41.76 5.21 -14.29
CA PRO A 67 -42.16 5.92 -13.08
C PRO A 67 -42.06 5.07 -11.80
N ILE A 68 -41.10 4.14 -11.75
CA ILE A 68 -41.00 3.12 -10.70
C ILE A 68 -40.19 3.64 -9.51
N TYR A 69 -39.02 4.22 -9.79
CA TYR A 69 -38.15 4.78 -8.76
C TYR A 69 -38.52 6.23 -8.40
N TYR A 70 -38.75 7.06 -9.42
CA TYR A 70 -39.38 8.38 -9.30
C TYR A 70 -40.62 8.43 -10.17
N LYS A 71 -41.74 8.88 -9.62
CA LYS A 71 -43.00 9.03 -10.37
C LYS A 71 -42.90 10.16 -11.37
N GLU A 72 -42.38 11.30 -10.91
CA GLU A 72 -42.23 12.52 -11.69
C GLU A 72 -40.87 13.14 -11.38
N VAL A 73 -40.24 13.69 -12.43
CA VAL A 73 -38.97 14.42 -12.32
C VAL A 73 -39.09 15.69 -13.14
N SER A 74 -38.92 16.83 -12.50
CA SER A 74 -38.90 18.14 -13.13
C SER A 74 -37.59 18.86 -12.86
N PHE A 75 -37.24 19.79 -13.75
CA PHE A 75 -36.04 20.58 -13.66
C PHE A 75 -36.38 21.94 -13.06
N ALA A 76 -35.69 22.33 -11.99
CA ALA A 76 -35.83 23.64 -11.37
C ALA A 76 -34.45 24.27 -11.16
N VAL A 77 -34.42 25.60 -11.12
CA VAL A 77 -33.23 26.36 -10.74
C VAL A 77 -33.53 27.04 -9.41
N VAL A 78 -32.89 26.59 -8.34
CA VAL A 78 -33.09 27.13 -6.99
C VAL A 78 -31.78 27.82 -6.59
N ASN A 79 -31.84 29.10 -6.23
CA ASN A 79 -30.67 29.91 -5.85
C ASN A 79 -29.53 29.92 -6.89
N GLY A 80 -29.86 29.88 -8.19
CA GLY A 80 -28.89 29.85 -9.28
C GLY A 80 -28.23 28.49 -9.52
N VAL A 81 -28.64 27.45 -8.80
CA VAL A 81 -28.17 26.07 -8.97
C VAL A 81 -29.26 25.23 -9.62
N SER A 82 -28.90 24.45 -10.65
CA SER A 82 -29.79 23.51 -11.31
C SER A 82 -30.04 22.27 -10.44
N THR A 83 -31.31 21.99 -10.15
CA THR A 83 -31.74 20.91 -9.25
C THR A 83 -32.85 20.08 -9.90
N LEU A 84 -32.98 18.81 -9.47
CA LEU A 84 -34.06 17.93 -9.90
C LEU A 84 -35.10 17.85 -8.79
N VAL A 85 -36.31 18.32 -9.06
CA VAL A 85 -37.46 18.14 -8.17
C VAL A 85 -38.04 16.75 -8.45
N LYS A 86 -38.07 15.91 -7.41
CA LYS A 86 -38.33 14.46 -7.53
C LYS A 86 -39.55 14.09 -6.70
N VAL A 87 -40.50 13.39 -7.30
CA VAL A 87 -41.60 12.72 -6.59
C VAL A 87 -41.25 11.25 -6.42
N TYR A 88 -41.06 10.82 -5.17
CA TYR A 88 -40.60 9.46 -4.86
C TYR A 88 -41.61 8.37 -5.26
N GLY A 89 -41.13 7.35 -5.97
CA GLY A 89 -41.87 6.16 -6.36
C GLY A 89 -41.84 5.07 -5.29
N SER A 90 -42.58 3.98 -5.51
CA SER A 90 -42.67 2.88 -4.54
C SER A 90 -41.37 2.10 -4.35
N LEU A 91 -40.49 2.05 -5.37
CA LEU A 91 -39.18 1.39 -5.25
C LEU A 91 -38.07 2.32 -4.77
N HIS A 92 -38.34 3.60 -4.51
CA HIS A 92 -37.35 4.49 -3.90
C HIS A 92 -36.69 3.94 -2.61
N PRO A 93 -37.42 3.35 -1.64
CA PRO A 93 -36.80 2.82 -0.42
C PRO A 93 -35.88 1.61 -0.67
N LEU A 94 -35.89 1.00 -1.86
CA LEU A 94 -35.01 -0.11 -2.21
C LEU A 94 -33.53 0.26 -2.01
N TYR A 95 -33.14 1.48 -2.40
CA TYR A 95 -31.76 1.94 -2.27
C TYR A 95 -31.33 2.06 -0.80
N LEU A 96 -32.24 2.51 0.08
CA LEU A 96 -31.97 2.58 1.52
C LEU A 96 -31.71 1.18 2.09
N VAL A 97 -32.57 0.21 1.79
CA VAL A 97 -32.41 -1.18 2.24
C VAL A 97 -31.11 -1.78 1.71
N TYR A 98 -30.81 -1.54 0.42
CA TYR A 98 -29.56 -1.96 -0.21
C TYR A 98 -28.33 -1.40 0.52
N LEU A 99 -28.29 -0.08 0.76
CA LEU A 99 -27.17 0.58 1.40
C LEU A 99 -26.98 0.12 2.86
N LEU A 100 -28.06 0.05 3.64
CA LEU A 100 -28.00 -0.46 5.02
C LEU A 100 -27.55 -1.93 5.07
N GLY A 101 -27.93 -2.72 4.06
CA GLY A 101 -27.46 -4.09 3.88
C GLY A 101 -25.94 -4.16 3.72
N TYR A 102 -25.34 -3.28 2.92
CA TYR A 102 -23.88 -3.18 2.79
C TYR A 102 -23.20 -2.74 4.08
N PHE A 103 -23.73 -1.73 4.77
CA PHE A 103 -23.19 -1.33 6.08
C PHE A 103 -23.20 -2.47 7.08
N ALA A 104 -24.33 -3.18 7.20
CA ALA A 104 -24.46 -4.33 8.07
C ALA A 104 -23.49 -5.46 7.66
N ALA A 105 -23.35 -5.74 6.37
CA ALA A 105 -22.43 -6.76 5.85
C ALA A 105 -20.98 -6.41 6.19
N MET A 106 -20.54 -5.17 5.96
CA MET A 106 -19.16 -4.73 6.26
C MET A 106 -18.84 -4.84 7.75
N VAL A 107 -19.74 -4.35 8.62
CA VAL A 107 -19.59 -4.48 10.08
C VAL A 107 -19.55 -5.95 10.49
N THR A 108 -20.43 -6.78 9.94
CA THR A 108 -20.48 -8.22 10.21
C THR A 108 -19.18 -8.93 9.80
N VAL A 109 -18.63 -8.59 8.63
CA VAL A 109 -17.36 -9.15 8.15
C VAL A 109 -16.23 -8.76 9.09
N ILE A 110 -16.11 -7.49 9.48
CA ILE A 110 -15.06 -7.02 10.40
C ILE A 110 -15.15 -7.73 11.75
N ILE A 111 -16.36 -7.78 12.34
CA ILE A 111 -16.61 -8.45 13.62
C ILE A 111 -16.25 -9.94 13.52
N ARG A 112 -16.76 -10.62 12.50
CA ARG A 112 -16.47 -12.05 12.26
C ARG A 112 -14.99 -12.31 12.06
N ALA A 113 -14.30 -11.47 11.29
CA ALA A 113 -12.87 -11.58 11.02
C ALA A 113 -12.05 -11.42 12.32
N GLN A 114 -12.44 -10.49 13.19
CA GLN A 114 -11.83 -10.28 14.50
C GLN A 114 -12.03 -11.47 15.44
N PHE A 115 -13.25 -12.03 15.50
CA PHE A 115 -13.54 -13.22 16.32
C PHE A 115 -12.82 -14.47 15.81
N LYS A 116 -12.76 -14.66 14.48
CA LYS A 116 -12.05 -15.78 13.85
C LYS A 116 -10.54 -15.59 13.79
N LYS A 117 -10.02 -14.47 14.29
CA LYS A 117 -8.58 -14.12 14.26
C LYS A 117 -7.97 -14.22 12.85
N THR A 118 -8.77 -13.93 11.82
CA THR A 118 -8.23 -13.84 10.44
C THR A 118 -7.41 -12.55 10.26
N ILE A 119 -7.70 -11.54 11.09
CA ILE A 119 -6.92 -10.32 11.20
C ILE A 119 -5.88 -10.49 12.31
N ASP A 120 -4.59 -10.40 11.95
CA ASP A 120 -3.47 -10.63 12.88
C ASP A 120 -3.36 -9.58 14.00
N THR A 121 -3.88 -8.37 13.77
CA THR A 121 -3.65 -7.21 14.66
C THR A 121 -4.92 -6.42 14.85
N THR A 122 -5.29 -6.14 16.11
CA THR A 122 -6.46 -5.32 16.46
C THR A 122 -6.45 -3.95 15.77
N ALA A 123 -5.28 -3.33 15.60
CA ALA A 123 -5.13 -2.07 14.87
C ALA A 123 -5.70 -2.14 13.44
N ARG A 124 -5.50 -3.24 12.72
CA ARG A 124 -6.07 -3.41 11.37
C ARG A 124 -7.60 -3.46 11.40
N ALA A 125 -8.18 -4.19 12.36
CA ALA A 125 -9.64 -4.24 12.52
C ALA A 125 -10.22 -2.87 12.89
N VAL A 126 -9.52 -2.10 13.74
CA VAL A 126 -9.91 -0.73 14.11
C VAL A 126 -9.88 0.20 12.90
N ILE A 127 -8.82 0.15 12.08
CA ILE A 127 -8.72 0.98 10.85
C ILE A 127 -9.88 0.68 9.89
N LEU A 128 -10.20 -0.60 9.66
CA LEU A 128 -11.35 -0.99 8.83
C LEU A 128 -12.66 -0.49 9.41
N ALA A 129 -12.86 -0.63 10.72
CA ALA A 129 -14.06 -0.16 11.40
C ALA A 129 -14.22 1.36 11.27
N ILE A 130 -13.15 2.13 11.50
CA ILE A 130 -13.17 3.59 11.34
C ILE A 130 -13.59 3.97 9.92
N ALA A 131 -13.00 3.35 8.89
CA ALA A 131 -13.38 3.63 7.50
C ALA A 131 -14.88 3.38 7.24
N VAL A 132 -15.45 2.29 7.76
CA VAL A 132 -16.88 2.00 7.63
C VAL A 132 -17.73 3.02 8.40
N PHE A 133 -17.39 3.32 9.65
CA PHE A 133 -18.15 4.24 10.49
C PHE A 133 -18.10 5.69 10.00
N VAL A 134 -17.01 6.12 9.36
CA VAL A 134 -16.96 7.43 8.68
C VAL A 134 -18.01 7.49 7.59
N ASN A 135 -18.12 6.47 6.73
CA ASN A 135 -19.14 6.44 5.66
C ASN A 135 -20.57 6.39 6.22
N ILE A 136 -20.81 5.63 7.29
CA ILE A 136 -22.11 5.63 7.98
C ILE A 136 -22.42 7.02 8.54
N GLY A 137 -21.42 7.69 9.14
CA GLY A 137 -21.56 9.04 9.68
C GLY A 137 -21.85 10.08 8.60
N VAL A 138 -21.16 10.03 7.46
CA VAL A 138 -21.43 10.90 6.31
C VAL A 138 -22.85 10.68 5.80
N TRP A 139 -23.26 9.43 5.62
CA TRP A 139 -24.63 9.10 5.23
C TRP A 139 -25.65 9.65 6.24
N PHE A 140 -25.39 9.51 7.54
CA PHE A 140 -26.30 10.00 8.59
C PHE A 140 -26.41 11.54 8.57
N ILE A 141 -25.29 12.25 8.41
CA ILE A 141 -25.29 13.72 8.25
C ILE A 141 -26.05 14.12 6.98
N GLU A 142 -25.88 13.38 5.88
CA GLU A 142 -26.60 13.60 4.63
C GLU A 142 -28.13 13.37 4.80
N GLN A 143 -28.57 12.48 5.70
CA GLN A 143 -30.00 12.36 6.02
C GLN A 143 -30.53 13.53 6.87
N MET A 144 -29.68 14.13 7.71
CA MET A 144 -30.07 15.26 8.57
C MET A 144 -30.01 16.61 7.86
N THR A 145 -29.22 16.72 6.80
CA THR A 145 -28.97 17.97 6.08
C THR A 145 -29.60 17.89 4.69
N SER A 146 -30.36 18.89 4.28
CA SER A 146 -30.96 18.95 2.93
C SER A 146 -29.93 19.27 1.83
N ILE A 147 -28.70 18.75 1.95
CA ILE A 147 -27.62 18.96 0.99
C ILE A 147 -27.96 18.13 -0.26
N GLU A 148 -28.16 18.78 -1.39
CA GLU A 148 -28.52 18.12 -2.66
C GLU A 148 -27.32 17.40 -3.35
N PHE A 149 -26.19 17.29 -2.66
CA PHE A 149 -24.95 16.76 -3.18
C PHE A 149 -24.63 15.41 -2.52
N GLU A 150 -24.26 14.42 -3.33
CA GLU A 150 -23.98 13.05 -2.90
C GLU A 150 -22.62 12.94 -2.16
N MET A 151 -22.57 13.48 -0.95
CA MET A 151 -21.37 13.47 -0.10
C MET A 151 -20.91 12.04 0.22
N LEU A 152 -21.86 11.10 0.31
CA LEU A 152 -21.57 9.69 0.54
C LEU A 152 -20.62 9.09 -0.52
N SER A 153 -20.86 9.36 -1.81
CA SER A 153 -20.03 8.83 -2.90
C SER A 153 -18.57 9.30 -2.79
N ILE A 154 -18.35 10.55 -2.39
CA ILE A 154 -17.00 11.10 -2.18
C ILE A 154 -16.32 10.45 -0.98
N SER A 155 -17.05 10.28 0.13
CA SER A 155 -16.54 9.61 1.32
C SER A 155 -16.07 8.19 0.99
N TYR A 156 -16.83 7.46 0.17
CA TYR A 156 -16.44 6.12 -0.27
C TYR A 156 -15.15 6.15 -1.09
N ILE A 157 -15.03 7.02 -2.09
CA ILE A 157 -13.80 7.12 -2.92
C ILE A 157 -12.58 7.39 -2.05
N ILE A 158 -12.67 8.34 -1.10
CA ILE A 158 -11.58 8.66 -0.17
C ILE A 158 -11.24 7.45 0.69
N SER A 159 -12.27 6.78 1.23
CA SER A 159 -12.09 5.60 2.09
C SER A 159 -11.48 4.43 1.33
N GLU A 160 -11.89 4.19 0.09
CA GLU A 160 -11.33 3.14 -0.77
C GLU A 160 -9.87 3.42 -1.10
N LEU A 161 -9.52 4.65 -1.52
CA LEU A 161 -8.14 5.03 -1.77
C LEU A 161 -7.26 4.86 -0.52
N PHE A 162 -7.77 5.25 0.64
CA PHE A 162 -7.09 5.06 1.91
C PHE A 162 -6.90 3.57 2.26
N LEU A 163 -7.95 2.76 2.14
CA LEU A 163 -7.90 1.32 2.43
C LEU A 163 -7.00 0.57 1.44
N LEU A 164 -7.01 0.94 0.16
CA LEU A 164 -6.10 0.41 -0.86
C LEU A 164 -4.65 0.77 -0.55
N GLY A 165 -4.37 2.03 -0.18
CA GLY A 165 -3.03 2.44 0.24
C GLY A 165 -2.51 1.64 1.44
N ILE A 166 -3.36 1.42 2.45
CA ILE A 166 -3.02 0.58 3.61
C ILE A 166 -2.79 -0.88 3.19
N HIS A 167 -3.62 -1.42 2.28
CA HIS A 167 -3.44 -2.77 1.77
C HIS A 167 -2.07 -2.94 1.10
N LEU A 168 -1.67 -2.00 0.24
CA LEU A 168 -0.37 -2.01 -0.44
C LEU A 168 0.79 -1.99 0.56
N ILE A 169 0.79 -1.02 1.49
CA ILE A 169 1.84 -0.88 2.51
C ILE A 169 1.91 -2.12 3.40
N MET A 170 0.76 -2.66 3.81
CA MET A 170 0.71 -3.85 4.66
C MET A 170 1.29 -5.07 3.94
N ASN A 171 1.01 -5.21 2.64
CA ASN A 171 1.49 -6.33 1.85
C ASN A 171 3.03 -6.28 1.70
N GLU A 172 3.58 -5.09 1.45
CA GLU A 172 5.03 -4.86 1.44
C GLU A 172 5.66 -5.15 2.81
N TYR A 173 5.05 -4.69 3.90
CA TYR A 173 5.54 -4.96 5.26
C TYR A 173 5.57 -6.47 5.57
N GLN A 174 4.54 -7.23 5.19
CA GLN A 174 4.52 -8.68 5.36
C GLN A 174 5.60 -9.38 4.52
N ARG A 175 5.82 -8.91 3.29
CA ARG A 175 6.88 -9.43 2.41
C ARG A 175 8.25 -9.21 3.04
N MET A 176 8.53 -8.00 3.52
CA MET A 176 9.78 -7.68 4.21
C MET A 176 9.95 -8.51 5.47
N LYS A 177 8.91 -8.69 6.28
CA LYS A 177 8.98 -9.53 7.49
C LYS A 177 9.30 -10.99 7.18
N LYS A 178 8.76 -11.55 6.09
CA LYS A 178 9.08 -12.92 5.65
C LYS A 178 10.54 -13.03 5.21
N ILE A 179 11.03 -12.05 4.45
CA ILE A 179 12.43 -12.00 4.02
C ILE A 179 13.34 -11.93 5.24
N VAL A 180 13.13 -10.96 6.14
CA VAL A 180 13.95 -10.82 7.37
C VAL A 180 13.94 -12.10 8.20
N LYS A 181 12.78 -12.74 8.41
CA LYS A 181 12.69 -13.99 9.16
C LYS A 181 13.43 -15.15 8.46
N GLN A 182 13.40 -15.19 7.12
CA GLN A 182 14.15 -16.17 6.35
C GLN A 182 15.66 -15.95 6.49
N VAL A 183 16.12 -14.70 6.38
CA VAL A 183 17.52 -14.32 6.60
C VAL A 183 17.98 -14.67 8.02
N GLU A 184 17.19 -14.34 9.04
CA GLU A 184 17.48 -14.71 10.44
C GLU A 184 17.57 -16.22 10.66
N SER A 185 16.72 -17.02 10.01
CA SER A 185 16.75 -18.48 10.13
C SER A 185 17.95 -19.12 9.45
N VAL A 186 18.45 -18.53 8.36
CA VAL A 186 19.66 -18.98 7.66
C VAL A 186 20.92 -18.59 8.45
N GLN A 187 20.93 -17.38 9.02
CA GLN A 187 22.02 -16.90 9.87
C GLN A 187 22.10 -17.68 11.20
N GLY A 188 20.97 -17.94 11.84
CA GLY A 188 20.90 -18.68 13.11
C GLY A 188 21.30 -20.16 13.00
N TYR A 189 21.16 -20.78 11.82
CA TYR A 189 21.68 -22.12 11.55
C TYR A 189 23.20 -22.10 11.31
N SER A 190 23.72 -21.06 10.67
CA SER A 190 25.17 -20.86 10.44
C SER A 190 25.95 -20.64 11.74
N ASP A 191 25.37 -19.98 12.74
CA ASP A 191 26.04 -19.68 14.00
C ASP A 191 26.06 -20.89 14.96
N ALA A 192 25.13 -21.84 14.81
CA ALA A 192 25.00 -23.02 15.68
C ALA A 192 25.93 -24.19 15.28
N GLU A 193 26.37 -24.27 14.03
CA GLU A 193 27.15 -25.42 13.50
C GLU A 193 28.68 -25.19 13.53
N THR A 194 29.17 -24.05 14.04
CA THR A 194 30.61 -23.70 14.04
C THR A 194 31.35 -24.17 15.30
N SER A 195 31.11 -25.41 15.75
CA SER A 195 31.90 -26.07 16.79
C SER A 195 32.47 -27.40 16.27
N THR A 196 33.72 -27.33 15.80
CA THR A 196 34.67 -28.41 15.42
C THR A 196 34.59 -29.00 14.00
N PRO A 197 35.76 -29.40 13.43
CA PRO A 197 36.08 -29.17 12.04
C PRO A 197 36.09 -30.43 11.17
N ASP A 198 36.20 -30.16 9.87
CA ASP A 198 36.65 -31.07 8.81
C ASP A 198 35.54 -31.85 8.11
N VAL A 199 35.03 -31.30 7.00
CA VAL A 199 35.05 -31.91 5.66
C VAL A 199 34.55 -30.85 4.67
N MET A 200 35.36 -30.58 3.66
CA MET A 200 35.06 -29.68 2.55
C MET A 200 33.93 -30.25 1.69
N LEU A 201 32.77 -29.59 1.67
CA LEU A 201 31.82 -29.66 0.57
C LEU A 201 31.46 -28.24 0.15
N GLU A 202 31.93 -27.90 -1.05
CA GLU A 202 31.74 -26.64 -1.76
C GLU A 202 30.24 -26.42 -2.05
N LYS A 203 29.61 -25.43 -1.38
CA LYS A 203 28.24 -24.97 -1.67
C LYS A 203 28.27 -23.73 -2.55
N PRO A 204 27.39 -23.61 -3.56
CA PRO A 204 27.36 -22.46 -4.46
C PRO A 204 26.78 -21.24 -3.73
N VAL A 205 27.58 -20.17 -3.65
CA VAL A 205 27.26 -18.90 -3.02
C VAL A 205 26.31 -18.13 -3.93
N VAL A 206 25.02 -18.04 -3.56
CA VAL A 206 24.13 -16.99 -4.10
C VAL A 206 24.27 -15.79 -3.17
N ASP A 207 24.90 -14.75 -3.70
CA ASP A 207 25.50 -13.63 -2.99
C ASP A 207 24.46 -12.58 -2.57
N GLU A 208 24.05 -12.63 -1.31
CA GLU A 208 23.11 -11.70 -0.67
C GLU A 208 23.67 -10.26 -0.57
N ALA A 209 24.98 -10.05 -0.80
CA ALA A 209 25.61 -8.73 -0.81
C ALA A 209 25.38 -7.94 -2.12
N ALA A 210 24.82 -8.57 -3.16
CA ALA A 210 24.67 -7.98 -4.50
C ALA A 210 23.25 -7.47 -4.83
N SER A 211 22.35 -7.29 -3.86
CA SER A 211 21.02 -6.74 -4.17
C SER A 211 21.13 -5.28 -4.65
N PRO A 212 20.39 -4.87 -5.71
CA PRO A 212 20.48 -3.52 -6.26
C PRO A 212 20.24 -2.41 -5.22
N GLU A 213 19.31 -2.64 -4.29
CA GLU A 213 18.98 -1.71 -3.20
C GLU A 213 20.15 -1.51 -2.23
N ARG A 214 20.89 -2.57 -1.89
CA ARG A 214 22.07 -2.47 -1.00
C ARG A 214 23.22 -1.76 -1.68
N ILE A 215 23.43 -2.01 -2.98
CA ILE A 215 24.43 -1.30 -3.77
C ILE A 215 24.08 0.20 -3.86
N GLU A 216 22.80 0.54 -4.06
CA GLU A 216 22.35 1.93 -4.12
C GLU A 216 22.59 2.68 -2.80
N VAL A 217 22.18 2.09 -1.66
CA VAL A 217 22.42 2.66 -0.33
C VAL A 217 23.92 2.84 -0.07
N PHE A 218 24.75 1.85 -0.41
CA PHE A 218 26.20 1.93 -0.25
C PHE A 218 26.80 3.06 -1.09
N MET A 219 26.38 3.20 -2.35
CA MET A 219 26.86 4.24 -3.27
C MET A 219 26.44 5.64 -2.85
N MET A 220 25.22 5.81 -2.31
CA MET A 220 24.78 7.07 -1.71
C MET A 220 25.60 7.39 -0.46
N GLY A 221 25.81 6.39 0.41
CA GLY A 221 26.63 6.50 1.61
C GLY A 221 28.06 6.98 1.34
N LEU A 222 28.71 6.41 0.32
CA LEU A 222 30.07 6.79 -0.10
C LEU A 222 30.22 8.29 -0.40
N LYS A 223 29.18 8.94 -0.93
CA LYS A 223 29.19 10.39 -1.24
C LYS A 223 29.10 11.26 0.01
N THR A 224 28.70 10.69 1.14
CA THR A 224 28.44 11.40 2.42
C THR A 224 29.52 11.16 3.48
N LEU A 225 30.59 10.45 3.11
CA LEU A 225 31.71 10.20 4.01
C LEU A 225 32.46 11.49 4.32
N THR A 226 32.78 11.67 5.60
CA THR A 226 33.71 12.71 6.05
C THR A 226 35.15 12.36 5.62
N PRO A 227 36.09 13.32 5.60
CA PRO A 227 37.48 13.05 5.24
C PRO A 227 38.10 11.89 6.04
N THR A 228 37.84 11.85 7.35
CA THR A 228 38.35 10.80 8.24
C THR A 228 37.71 9.43 7.98
N GLU A 229 36.40 9.38 7.75
CA GLU A 229 35.72 8.12 7.39
C GLU A 229 36.17 7.60 6.03
N ARG A 230 36.44 8.50 5.08
CA ARG A 230 36.94 8.17 3.76
C ARG A 230 38.35 7.58 3.84
N GLU A 231 39.22 8.17 4.65
CA GLU A 231 40.58 7.66 4.89
C GLU A 231 40.56 6.25 5.50
N ILE A 232 39.67 5.99 6.48
CA ILE A 232 39.48 4.66 7.07
C ILE A 232 38.93 3.67 6.05
N TYR A 233 37.96 4.09 5.24
CA TYR A 233 37.42 3.27 4.14
C TYR A 233 38.52 2.88 3.14
N ASP A 234 39.31 3.84 2.67
CA ASP A 234 40.39 3.60 1.72
C ASP A 234 41.47 2.67 2.32
N ALA A 235 41.79 2.81 3.61
CA ALA A 235 42.67 1.90 4.33
C ALA A 235 42.11 0.46 4.40
N TYR A 236 40.80 0.29 4.53
CA TYR A 236 40.19 -1.05 4.48
C TYR A 236 40.26 -1.68 3.10
N ILE A 237 40.00 -0.92 2.03
CA ILE A 237 40.16 -1.39 0.65
C ILE A 237 41.61 -1.78 0.37
N ALA A 238 42.58 -1.03 0.90
CA ALA A 238 44.01 -1.31 0.84
C ALA A 238 44.46 -2.48 1.75
N ARG A 239 43.53 -3.17 2.43
CA ARG A 239 43.79 -4.30 3.34
C ARG A 239 44.71 -3.98 4.51
N VAL A 240 44.81 -2.70 4.89
CA VAL A 240 45.58 -2.27 6.07
C VAL A 240 44.95 -2.85 7.34
N THR A 241 45.78 -3.24 8.29
CA THR A 241 45.31 -3.83 9.56
C THR A 241 44.82 -2.74 10.51
N THR A 242 43.94 -3.10 11.46
CA THR A 242 43.43 -2.17 12.48
C THR A 242 44.57 -1.53 13.28
N LYS A 243 45.65 -2.27 13.55
CA LYS A 243 46.83 -1.77 14.26
C LYS A 243 47.59 -0.71 13.46
N GLU A 244 47.76 -0.95 12.16
CA GLU A 244 48.40 0.00 11.25
C GLU A 244 47.52 1.24 11.03
N ILE A 245 46.20 1.11 10.92
CA ILE A 245 45.28 2.26 10.82
C ILE A 245 45.41 3.16 12.06
N MET A 246 45.41 2.56 13.25
CA MET A 246 45.59 3.30 14.51
C MET A 246 46.95 4.02 14.57
N ALA A 247 48.01 3.37 14.10
CA ALA A 247 49.34 3.96 14.06
C ALA A 247 49.44 5.11 13.03
N ASN A 248 48.94 4.88 11.81
CA ASN A 248 49.03 5.83 10.70
C ASN A 248 48.20 7.09 10.93
N MET A 249 47.01 6.93 11.54
CA MET A 249 46.13 8.05 11.86
C MET A 249 46.40 8.65 13.25
N ASN A 250 47.32 8.06 14.02
CA ASN A 250 47.62 8.43 15.42
C ASN A 250 46.35 8.49 16.31
N ILE A 251 45.50 7.47 16.23
CA ILE A 251 44.23 7.38 16.97
C ILE A 251 44.17 6.18 17.91
N LYS A 252 43.36 6.28 18.96
CA LYS A 252 43.09 5.18 19.89
C LYS A 252 42.05 4.21 19.32
N GLU A 253 42.04 2.98 19.81
CA GLU A 253 41.08 1.95 19.39
C GLU A 253 39.61 2.36 19.62
N THR A 254 39.33 3.08 20.71
CA THR A 254 38.00 3.62 21.00
C THR A 254 37.54 4.63 19.96
N THR A 255 38.46 5.48 19.49
CA THR A 255 38.22 6.45 18.41
C THR A 255 37.98 5.75 17.09
N LEU A 256 38.76 4.70 16.77
CA LEU A 256 38.56 3.91 15.56
C LEU A 256 37.21 3.17 15.59
N LYS A 257 36.79 2.62 16.73
CA LYS A 257 35.45 2.01 16.91
C LYS A 257 34.33 3.02 16.67
N TYR A 258 34.49 4.26 17.14
CA TYR A 258 33.54 5.34 16.90
C TYR A 258 33.41 5.66 15.40
N HIS A 259 34.54 5.86 14.71
CA HIS A 259 34.51 6.10 13.27
C HIS A 259 33.96 4.92 12.48
N ASN A 260 34.26 3.68 12.89
CA ASN A 260 33.71 2.48 12.27
C ASN A 260 32.19 2.42 12.39
N ARG A 261 31.62 2.73 13.56
CA ARG A 261 30.16 2.75 13.75
C ARG A 261 29.49 3.75 12.80
N ASN A 262 30.07 4.94 12.65
CA ASN A 262 29.52 5.97 11.76
C ASN A 262 29.70 5.60 10.29
N LEU A 263 30.88 5.10 9.91
CA LEU A 263 31.19 4.61 8.57
C LEU A 263 30.22 3.50 8.15
N TYR A 264 30.05 2.49 9.00
CA TYR A 264 29.17 1.35 8.75
C TYR A 264 27.70 1.78 8.66
N GLY A 265 27.25 2.66 9.57
CA GLY A 265 25.91 3.23 9.53
C GLY A 265 25.62 4.00 8.24
N LYS A 266 26.59 4.78 7.74
CA LYS A 266 26.44 5.52 6.47
C LYS A 266 26.43 4.61 5.25
N LEU A 267 27.20 3.52 5.27
CA LEU A 267 27.31 2.58 4.16
C LEU A 267 26.23 1.49 4.18
N GLY A 268 25.40 1.42 5.22
CA GLY A 268 24.39 0.37 5.37
C GLY A 268 24.96 -1.03 5.57
N VAL A 269 26.20 -1.12 6.08
CA VAL A 269 26.90 -2.38 6.36
C VAL A 269 27.09 -2.57 7.86
N SER A 270 27.27 -3.80 8.30
CA SER A 270 27.46 -4.16 9.71
C SER A 270 28.90 -4.56 10.03
N SER A 271 29.73 -4.79 9.01
CA SER A 271 31.11 -5.26 9.20
C SER A 271 32.08 -4.83 8.11
N ARG A 272 33.39 -4.89 8.43
CA ARG A 272 34.48 -4.72 7.44
C ARG A 272 34.38 -5.74 6.29
N LYS A 273 33.99 -6.98 6.58
CA LYS A 273 33.91 -8.03 5.57
C LYS A 273 32.84 -7.69 4.52
N GLU A 274 31.65 -7.30 5.00
CA GLU A 274 30.53 -6.91 4.16
C GLU A 274 30.83 -5.66 3.32
N LEU A 275 31.51 -4.66 3.90
CA LEU A 275 32.03 -3.51 3.17
C LEU A 275 32.90 -3.92 1.98
N LEU A 276 33.81 -4.88 2.19
CA LEU A 276 34.72 -5.37 1.15
C LEU A 276 34.01 -6.20 0.09
N GLU A 277 32.99 -6.98 0.45
CA GLU A 277 32.16 -7.75 -0.48
C GLU A 277 31.38 -6.82 -1.42
N ILE A 278 30.67 -5.83 -0.88
CA ILE A 278 29.92 -4.86 -1.69
C ILE A 278 30.86 -4.05 -2.59
N HIS A 279 32.00 -3.60 -2.04
CA HIS A 279 33.02 -2.90 -2.84
C HIS A 279 33.54 -3.75 -4.00
N LYS A 280 33.79 -5.05 -3.76
CA LYS A 280 34.26 -5.99 -4.78
C LYS A 280 33.23 -6.16 -5.90
N HIS A 281 31.94 -6.26 -5.56
CA HIS A 281 30.85 -6.33 -6.54
C HIS A 281 30.72 -5.08 -7.40
N ILE A 282 30.80 -3.90 -6.78
CA ILE A 282 30.75 -2.63 -7.54
C ILE A 282 31.92 -2.59 -8.54
N LYS A 283 33.12 -2.99 -8.12
CA LYS A 283 34.31 -3.00 -8.97
C LYS A 283 34.21 -4.02 -10.12
N SER A 284 33.65 -5.21 -9.88
CA SER A 284 33.48 -6.21 -10.96
C SER A 284 32.46 -5.76 -12.01
N VAL A 285 31.37 -5.12 -11.59
CA VAL A 285 30.37 -4.56 -12.50
C VAL A 285 30.93 -3.39 -13.30
N GLN A 286 31.71 -2.50 -12.66
CA GLN A 286 32.39 -1.39 -13.36
C GLN A 286 33.37 -1.90 -14.41
N ALA A 287 34.21 -2.89 -14.08
CA ALA A 287 35.12 -3.50 -15.03
C ALA A 287 34.39 -4.15 -16.22
N ALA A 288 33.29 -4.85 -15.98
CA ALA A 288 32.47 -5.44 -17.05
C ALA A 288 31.84 -4.38 -17.97
N PHE A 289 31.44 -3.23 -17.42
CA PHE A 289 30.88 -2.12 -18.19
C PHE A 289 31.95 -1.40 -19.04
N GLU A 290 33.16 -1.23 -18.50
CA GLU A 290 34.31 -0.68 -19.23
C GLU A 290 34.76 -1.59 -20.37
N GLU A 291 34.79 -2.91 -20.17
CA GLU A 291 35.05 -3.88 -21.24
C GLU A 291 33.97 -3.85 -22.32
N ALA A 292 32.69 -3.79 -21.94
CA ALA A 292 31.58 -3.72 -22.91
C ALA A 292 31.60 -2.43 -23.76
N ASN A 293 31.99 -1.30 -23.17
CA ASN A 293 32.12 -0.03 -23.88
C ASN A 293 33.39 0.05 -24.76
N ASN A 294 34.45 -0.68 -24.42
CA ASN A 294 35.66 -0.76 -25.24
C ASN A 294 35.47 -1.66 -26.47
N VAL A 295 34.54 -2.64 -26.39
CA VAL A 295 34.19 -3.52 -27.51
C VAL A 295 33.23 -2.86 -28.51
N THR A 296 32.34 -1.97 -28.06
CA THR A 296 31.41 -1.21 -28.92
C THR A 296 31.99 0.09 -29.49
N GLY A 297 33.19 0.49 -29.06
CA GLY A 297 33.91 1.67 -29.55
C GLY A 297 34.89 1.43 -30.72
N LYS A 298 34.83 0.26 -31.37
CA LYS A 298 35.58 -0.04 -32.62
C LYS A 298 34.66 -0.15 -33.82
#